data_AF-A0A382BT54-F1
#
_entry.id   AF-A0A382BT54-F1
#
_cell.length_a   1.000
_cell.length_b   1.000
_cell.length_c   1.000
_cell.angle_alpha   90.00
_cell.angle_beta   90.00
_cell.angle_gamma   90.00
#
_symmetry.space_group_name_H-M   'P 1'
#
loop_
_entity.id
_entity.type
_entity.pdbx_description
1 polymer ?
#
loop_
_entity_poly.entity_id
_entity_poly.type
_entity_poly.pdbx_seq_one_letter_code
_entity_poly.pdbx_strand_id
1 'polypeptide(L)'
;QKQIRPGSNEDFLKVPIYEGGDGAEGTRAIHNDHVYDVIITGEHLPKLLPEGSEVNLTLKVDKSERKTVEVHFPSLDDFTHDVEVPRDTTQKEIDEDWLETELNKAIQSLELIKQDGTCTDTDKLNQTESELNDIKDEFEQGKGDDDRKMGMRDSLRKASKEIDRLQAASEWPKIEEELKSVFYQLEETNTQFKNDKATPIISQYKAQMPKVIKDKNVKVAQDLIDAMRLLDYAIADEGLGAQMEITQLNHLNEEFDILQWSDRGKARNILDRGLQMAADNPVKEQLRPIISELYKLLPEADRKIPSGDGSELIG
;
A
#
# COMPACT_ATOMS: atom_id res chain seq x y z
N GLN A 1 14.32 7.68 12.24
CA GLN A 1 15.37 6.85 12.90
C GLN A 1 16.57 7.76 13.07
N LYS A 2 17.04 7.96 14.31
CA LYS A 2 18.19 8.84 14.56
C LYS A 2 19.47 8.25 13.96
N GLN A 3 20.46 9.09 13.69
CA GLN A 3 21.79 8.65 13.30
C GLN A 3 22.39 7.68 14.34
N ILE A 4 23.23 6.72 13.90
CA ILE A 4 23.92 5.77 14.78
C ILE A 4 25.43 5.98 14.66
N ARG A 5 26.07 6.45 15.74
CA ARG A 5 27.51 6.73 15.77
C ARG A 5 28.30 5.45 15.99
N PRO A 6 29.39 5.21 15.23
CA PRO A 6 30.17 3.98 15.36
C PRO A 6 30.84 3.94 16.74
N GLY A 7 30.86 2.75 17.35
CA GLY A 7 31.40 2.53 18.70
C GLY A 7 30.50 3.00 19.86
N SER A 8 29.28 3.48 19.60
CA SER A 8 28.31 3.82 20.65
C SER A 8 27.35 2.65 20.92
N ASN A 9 27.16 2.31 22.19
CA ASN A 9 26.14 1.35 22.63
C ASN A 9 24.79 2.01 22.97
N GLU A 10 24.72 3.34 22.99
CA GLU A 10 23.49 4.11 23.25
C GLU A 10 22.65 4.32 21.99
N ASP A 11 23.31 4.43 20.84
CA ASP A 11 22.63 4.54 19.55
C ASP A 11 22.36 3.14 19.00
N PHE A 12 21.09 2.83 18.71
CA PHE A 12 20.71 1.51 18.20
C PHE A 12 19.60 1.55 17.15
N LEU A 13 19.65 0.57 16.25
CA LEU A 13 18.54 0.14 15.41
C LEU A 13 17.92 -1.09 16.09
N LYS A 14 16.62 -1.01 16.42
CA LYS A 14 15.84 -2.13 16.94
C LYS A 14 14.95 -2.67 15.83
N VAL A 15 15.10 -3.95 15.51
CA VAL A 15 14.27 -4.70 14.56
C VAL A 15 13.50 -5.76 15.35
N PRO A 16 12.22 -5.52 15.68
CA PRO A 16 11.41 -6.49 16.40
C PRO A 16 10.95 -7.62 15.47
N ILE A 17 11.06 -8.86 15.95
CA ILE A 17 10.63 -10.07 15.26
C ILE A 17 9.33 -10.56 15.90
N TYR A 18 8.32 -10.76 15.07
CA TYR A 18 7.04 -11.33 15.46
C TYR A 18 6.81 -12.65 14.73
N GLU A 19 6.16 -13.59 15.42
CA GLU A 19 5.74 -14.87 14.88
C GLU A 19 4.22 -14.96 14.98
N GLY A 20 3.60 -15.29 13.86
CA GLY A 20 2.16 -15.44 13.75
C GLY A 20 1.81 -16.83 13.27
N GLY A 21 0.60 -17.28 13.62
CA GLY A 21 0.05 -18.55 13.14
C GLY A 21 -0.56 -18.46 11.75
N ASP A 22 -1.41 -19.44 11.41
CA ASP A 22 -2.16 -19.44 10.16
C ASP A 22 -2.97 -18.14 9.98
N GLY A 23 -2.78 -17.47 8.85
CA GLY A 23 -3.48 -16.22 8.52
C GLY A 23 -2.88 -14.94 9.15
N ALA A 24 -1.67 -15.02 9.73
CA ALA A 24 -0.97 -13.84 10.25
C ALA A 24 -0.40 -12.92 9.16
N GLU A 25 -0.30 -13.39 7.91
CA GLU A 25 0.23 -12.61 6.80
C GLU A 25 -0.57 -11.32 6.59
N GLY A 26 0.13 -10.18 6.54
CA GLY A 26 -0.49 -8.86 6.39
C GLY A 26 -1.20 -8.30 7.64
N THR A 27 -1.17 -9.01 8.78
CA THR A 27 -1.77 -8.53 10.02
C THR A 27 -0.86 -7.57 10.79
N ARG A 28 -1.45 -6.67 11.58
CA ARG A 28 -0.71 -5.78 12.50
C ARG A 28 0.11 -6.59 13.52
N ALA A 29 1.26 -6.05 13.92
CA ALA A 29 2.17 -6.67 14.88
C ALA A 29 1.50 -7.06 16.21
N ILE A 30 0.55 -6.26 16.71
CA ILE A 30 -0.23 -6.54 17.93
C ILE A 30 -0.97 -7.90 17.92
N HIS A 31 -1.26 -8.44 16.73
CA HIS A 31 -1.93 -9.73 16.56
C HIS A 31 -1.01 -10.93 16.75
N ASN A 32 0.29 -10.69 16.66
CA ASN A 32 1.32 -11.72 16.59
C ASN A 32 2.14 -11.72 17.87
N ASP A 33 2.84 -12.83 18.10
CA ASP A 33 3.65 -12.99 19.30
C ASP A 33 5.04 -12.42 19.04
N HIS A 34 5.45 -11.49 19.91
CA HIS A 34 6.82 -10.98 19.90
C HIS A 34 7.78 -12.09 20.32
N VAL A 35 8.81 -12.30 19.51
CA VAL A 35 9.81 -13.36 19.70
C VAL A 35 11.13 -12.76 20.19
N TYR A 36 11.63 -11.75 19.49
CA TYR A 36 12.96 -11.23 19.75
C TYR A 36 13.14 -9.81 19.21
N ASP A 37 13.98 -9.02 19.88
CA ASP A 37 14.44 -7.74 19.37
C ASP A 37 15.88 -7.87 18.90
N VAL A 38 16.10 -7.75 17.60
CA VAL A 38 17.43 -7.61 17.03
C VAL A 38 17.89 -6.18 17.27
N ILE A 39 18.91 -6.01 18.12
CA ILE A 39 19.47 -4.71 18.47
C ILE A 39 20.84 -4.57 17.81
N ILE A 40 20.94 -3.62 16.88
CA ILE A 40 22.19 -3.27 16.21
C ILE A 40 22.65 -1.92 16.76
N THR A 41 23.69 -1.94 17.58
CA THR A 41 24.29 -0.72 18.12
C THR A 41 25.38 -0.19 17.21
N GLY A 42 25.86 1.02 17.49
CA GLY A 42 27.03 1.58 16.82
C GLY A 42 28.31 0.74 16.96
N GLU A 43 28.43 -0.11 17.98
CA GLU A 43 29.57 -1.03 18.12
C GLU A 43 29.63 -2.08 17.01
N HIS A 44 28.49 -2.40 16.40
CA HIS A 44 28.40 -3.34 15.29
C HIS A 44 28.66 -2.68 13.93
N LEU A 45 28.69 -1.34 13.87
CA LEU A 45 28.78 -0.61 12.62
C LEU A 45 30.21 -0.13 12.35
N PRO A 46 30.72 -0.29 11.12
CA PRO A 46 32.08 0.12 10.78
C PRO A 46 32.23 1.66 10.72
N LYS A 47 31.12 2.38 10.48
CA LYS A 47 31.06 3.84 10.27
C LYS A 47 29.72 4.39 10.74
N LEU A 48 29.61 5.72 10.78
CA LEU A 48 28.37 6.45 11.06
C LEU A 48 27.27 6.02 10.08
N LEU A 49 26.11 5.61 10.62
CA LEU A 49 24.88 5.44 9.84
C LEU A 49 24.05 6.72 9.96
N PRO A 50 23.91 7.51 8.89
CA PRO A 50 23.08 8.71 8.90
C PRO A 50 21.60 8.41 9.17
N GLU A 51 20.88 9.38 9.73
CA GLU A 51 19.42 9.33 9.81
C GLU A 51 18.81 9.18 8.42
N GLY A 52 17.79 8.31 8.31
CA GLY A 52 17.09 8.04 7.04
C GLY A 52 17.85 7.12 6.08
N SER A 53 18.94 6.49 6.52
CA SER A 53 19.63 5.49 5.70
C SER A 53 18.74 4.28 5.41
N GLU A 54 18.78 3.80 4.17
CA GLU A 54 18.13 2.56 3.78
C GLU A 54 18.82 1.34 4.41
N VAL A 55 18.02 0.35 4.78
CA VAL A 55 18.47 -0.90 5.38
C VAL A 55 17.68 -2.03 4.76
N ASN A 56 18.36 -3.07 4.31
CA ASN A 56 17.74 -4.28 3.77
C ASN A 56 17.78 -5.38 4.84
N LEU A 57 16.62 -5.99 5.11
CA LEU A 57 16.47 -7.04 6.11
C LEU A 57 16.17 -8.38 5.43
N THR A 58 16.93 -9.41 5.77
CA THR A 58 16.70 -10.78 5.30
C THR A 58 16.58 -11.72 6.49
N LEU A 59 15.41 -12.33 6.66
CA LEU A 59 15.21 -13.40 7.65
C LEU A 59 15.50 -14.76 6.98
N LYS A 60 16.55 -15.43 7.44
CA LYS A 60 16.92 -16.79 7.01
C LYS A 60 16.42 -17.81 8.03
N VAL A 61 15.72 -18.84 7.56
CA VAL A 61 15.29 -19.97 8.39
C VAL A 61 15.92 -21.25 7.84
N ASP A 62 16.76 -21.91 8.65
CA ASP A 62 17.40 -23.16 8.24
C ASP A 62 16.49 -24.39 8.45
N LYS A 63 16.91 -25.55 7.94
CA LYS A 63 16.18 -26.83 8.12
C LYS A 63 16.04 -27.28 9.58
N SER A 64 16.79 -26.67 10.48
CA SER A 64 16.73 -26.88 11.92
C SER A 64 15.94 -25.78 12.63
N GLU A 65 15.17 -24.98 11.89
CA GLU A 65 14.37 -23.84 12.37
C GLU A 65 15.19 -22.74 13.07
N ARG A 66 16.51 -22.66 12.81
CA ARG A 66 17.30 -21.51 13.27
C ARG A 66 16.97 -20.31 12.41
N LYS A 67 16.61 -19.24 13.09
CA LYS A 67 16.30 -17.93 12.52
C LYS A 67 17.56 -17.07 12.60
N THR A 68 18.00 -16.52 11.48
CA THR A 68 19.11 -15.56 11.41
C THR A 68 18.61 -14.33 10.67
N VAL A 69 18.75 -13.16 11.28
CA VAL A 69 18.45 -11.89 10.63
C VAL A 69 19.74 -11.30 10.09
N GLU A 70 19.79 -11.20 8.78
CA GLU A 70 20.84 -10.50 8.06
C GLU A 70 20.38 -9.06 7.80
N VAL A 71 21.18 -8.10 8.26
CA VAL A 71 20.92 -6.67 8.09
C VAL A 71 21.99 -6.08 7.20
N HIS A 72 21.60 -5.68 5.99
CA HIS A 72 22.48 -5.12 4.98
C HIS A 72 22.31 -3.60 4.88
N PHE A 73 23.44 -2.88 4.92
CA PHE A 73 23.54 -1.42 4.95
C PHE A 73 24.26 -0.92 3.68
N PRO A 74 23.53 -0.62 2.59
CA PRO A 74 24.12 -0.15 1.33
C PRO A 74 24.99 1.11 1.50
N SER A 75 24.58 2.00 2.42
CA SER A 75 25.30 3.27 2.67
C SER A 75 26.62 3.10 3.44
N LEU A 76 26.92 1.91 3.94
CA LEU A 76 28.11 1.61 4.73
C LEU A 76 29.09 0.72 3.96
N ASP A 77 29.33 1.02 2.68
CA ASP A 77 30.15 0.21 1.76
C ASP A 77 29.64 -1.23 1.64
N ASP A 78 28.32 -1.40 1.46
CA ASP A 78 27.64 -2.71 1.37
C ASP A 78 27.91 -3.62 2.59
N PHE A 79 28.02 -3.04 3.79
CA PHE A 79 28.24 -3.79 5.02
C PHE A 79 27.02 -4.62 5.41
N THR A 80 27.26 -5.84 5.89
CA THR A 80 26.23 -6.76 6.37
C THR A 80 26.55 -7.23 7.79
N HIS A 81 25.52 -7.25 8.65
CA HIS A 81 25.60 -7.76 10.00
C HIS A 81 24.56 -8.87 10.21
N ASP A 82 25.02 -10.04 10.65
CA ASP A 82 24.17 -11.19 10.94
C ASP A 82 23.91 -11.31 12.43
N VAL A 83 22.63 -11.48 12.80
CA VAL A 83 22.20 -11.70 14.17
C VAL A 83 21.44 -13.03 14.25
N GLU A 84 21.99 -13.99 14.98
CA GLU A 84 21.32 -15.25 15.27
C GLU A 84 20.22 -15.02 16.33
N VAL A 85 18.99 -15.41 16.02
CA VAL A 85 17.86 -15.30 16.94
C VAL A 85 17.92 -16.49 17.89
N PRO A 86 18.04 -16.27 19.22
CA PRO A 86 18.12 -17.36 20.17
C PRO A 86 16.84 -18.22 20.13
N ARG A 87 16.99 -19.54 20.30
CA ARG A 87 15.84 -20.47 20.38
C ARG A 87 15.11 -20.41 21.73
N ASP A 88 15.82 -19.98 22.77
CA ASP A 88 15.36 -20.02 24.15
C ASP A 88 14.84 -18.64 24.61
N THR A 89 14.30 -17.85 23.69
CA THR A 89 13.68 -16.56 24.04
C THR A 89 12.40 -16.83 24.83
N THR A 90 12.50 -16.80 26.16
CA THR A 90 11.32 -16.55 26.99
C THR A 90 10.73 -15.20 26.60
N GLN A 91 9.41 -15.14 26.42
CA GLN A 91 8.70 -13.89 26.14
C GLN A 91 9.20 -12.84 27.15
N LYS A 92 9.86 -11.78 26.66
CA LYS A 92 10.36 -10.72 27.54
C LYS A 92 9.17 -10.06 28.23
N GLU A 93 9.42 -9.49 29.40
CA GLU A 93 8.50 -8.59 30.08
C GLU A 93 7.89 -7.62 29.07
N ILE A 94 6.56 -7.45 29.12
CA ILE A 94 5.87 -6.57 28.19
C ILE A 94 6.29 -5.13 28.50
N ASP A 95 6.82 -4.46 27.49
CA ASP A 95 7.22 -3.05 27.56
C ASP A 95 5.98 -2.17 27.79
N GLU A 96 5.98 -1.41 28.90
CA GLU A 96 4.88 -0.54 29.30
C GLU A 96 4.63 0.57 28.27
N ASP A 97 5.70 1.15 27.71
CA ASP A 97 5.60 2.22 26.70
C ASP A 97 5.00 1.70 25.39
N TRP A 98 5.35 0.46 25.03
CA TRP A 98 4.77 -0.22 23.87
C TRP A 98 3.27 -0.48 24.09
N LEU A 99 2.89 -0.99 25.27
CA LEU A 99 1.49 -1.28 25.59
C LEU A 99 0.64 0.01 25.59
N GLU A 100 1.16 1.10 26.16
CA GLU A 100 0.54 2.42 26.11
C GLU A 100 0.37 2.91 24.67
N THR A 101 1.41 2.76 23.85
CA THR A 101 1.38 3.16 22.44
C THR A 101 0.32 2.41 21.66
N GLU A 102 0.24 1.08 21.81
CA GLU A 102 -0.75 0.26 21.11
C GLU A 102 -2.19 0.53 21.61
N LEU A 103 -2.37 0.79 22.91
CA LEU A 103 -3.66 1.21 23.46
C LEU A 103 -4.11 2.55 22.87
N ASN A 104 -3.22 3.54 22.83
CA ASN A 104 -3.52 4.85 22.25
C ASN A 104 -3.87 4.76 20.77
N LYS A 105 -3.17 3.91 20.00
CA LYS A 105 -3.51 3.64 18.59
C LYS A 105 -4.90 3.03 18.47
N ALA A 106 -5.24 2.04 19.28
CA ALA A 106 -6.55 1.40 19.25
C ALA A 106 -7.69 2.40 19.54
N ILE A 107 -7.52 3.25 20.56
CA ILE A 107 -8.48 4.31 20.89
C ILE A 107 -8.65 5.28 19.71
N GLN A 108 -7.55 5.75 19.13
CA GLN A 108 -7.60 6.66 17.97
C GLN A 108 -8.28 6.02 16.76
N SER A 109 -7.98 4.76 16.46
CA SER A 109 -8.63 4.03 15.36
C SER A 109 -10.14 3.91 15.57
N LEU A 110 -10.60 3.58 16.78
CA LEU A 110 -12.02 3.49 17.08
C LEU A 110 -12.73 4.85 16.94
N GLU A 111 -12.09 5.93 17.39
CA GLU A 111 -12.60 7.29 17.27
C GLU A 111 -12.73 7.72 15.80
N LEU A 112 -11.77 7.34 14.93
CA LEU A 112 -11.88 7.59 13.50
C LEU A 112 -13.06 6.86 12.87
N ILE A 113 -13.30 5.60 13.25
CA ILE A 113 -14.48 4.82 12.79
C ILE A 113 -15.78 5.52 13.20
N LYS A 114 -15.85 6.05 14.43
CA LYS A 114 -17.00 6.81 14.93
C LYS A 114 -17.23 8.09 14.15
N GLN A 115 -16.15 8.84 13.89
CA GLN A 115 -16.22 10.11 13.17
C GLN A 115 -16.60 9.94 11.70
N ASP A 116 -16.16 8.86 11.04
CA ASP A 116 -16.59 8.53 9.67
C ASP A 116 -18.10 8.26 9.59
N GLY A 117 -18.71 7.75 10.68
CA GLY A 117 -20.16 7.58 10.81
C GLY A 117 -20.76 6.52 9.87
N THR A 118 -19.92 5.73 9.19
CA THR A 118 -20.33 4.68 8.25
C THR A 118 -20.46 3.30 8.90
N CYS A 119 -19.93 3.13 10.11
CA CYS A 119 -20.04 1.88 10.85
C CYS A 119 -21.50 1.58 11.20
N THR A 120 -22.00 0.45 10.71
CA THR A 120 -23.39 0.01 10.91
C THR A 120 -23.58 -0.83 12.18
N ASP A 121 -22.52 -1.45 12.68
CA ASP A 121 -22.55 -2.28 13.90
C ASP A 121 -22.28 -1.42 15.14
N THR A 122 -23.22 -0.54 15.48
CA THR A 122 -23.08 0.42 16.59
C THR A 122 -22.97 -0.27 17.94
N ASP A 123 -23.59 -1.44 18.10
CA ASP A 123 -23.55 -2.20 19.36
C ASP A 123 -22.14 -2.74 19.61
N LYS A 124 -21.50 -3.34 18.59
CA LYS A 124 -20.09 -3.77 18.71
C LYS A 124 -19.14 -2.60 18.87
N LEU A 125 -19.37 -1.50 18.16
CA LEU A 125 -18.58 -0.28 18.29
C LEU A 125 -18.57 0.25 19.73
N ASN A 126 -19.75 0.35 20.36
CA ASN A 126 -19.88 0.79 21.75
C ASN A 126 -19.31 -0.23 22.74
N GLN A 127 -19.47 -1.53 22.46
CA GLN A 127 -18.86 -2.58 23.28
C GLN A 127 -17.33 -2.46 23.27
N THR A 128 -16.71 -2.34 22.09
CA THR A 128 -15.26 -2.21 21.94
C THR A 128 -14.73 -0.93 22.57
N GLU A 129 -15.50 0.17 22.55
CA GLU A 129 -15.16 1.38 23.30
C GLU A 129 -15.10 1.12 24.81
N SER A 130 -16.12 0.46 25.36
CA SER A 130 -16.14 0.11 26.78
C SER A 130 -14.94 -0.75 27.15
N GLU A 131 -14.63 -1.77 26.35
CA GLU A 131 -13.48 -2.65 26.55
C GLU A 131 -12.15 -1.87 26.53
N LEU A 132 -11.98 -0.91 25.62
CA LEU A 132 -10.78 -0.06 25.58
C LEU A 132 -10.68 0.86 26.80
N ASN A 133 -11.80 1.41 27.28
CA ASN A 133 -11.81 2.23 28.49
C ASN A 133 -11.45 1.39 29.73
N ASP A 134 -11.96 0.16 29.82
CA ASP A 134 -11.60 -0.76 30.90
C ASP A 134 -10.09 -1.09 30.87
N ILE A 135 -9.54 -1.38 29.69
CA ILE A 135 -8.09 -1.63 29.52
C ILE A 135 -7.28 -0.40 29.92
N LYS A 136 -7.76 0.80 29.59
CA LYS A 136 -7.10 2.06 29.95
C LYS A 136 -7.11 2.30 31.45
N ASP A 137 -8.25 2.09 32.10
CA ASP A 137 -8.36 2.22 33.55
C ASP A 137 -7.46 1.20 34.27
N GLU A 138 -7.40 -0.05 33.77
CA GLU A 138 -6.48 -1.07 34.26
C GLU A 138 -5.01 -0.66 34.09
N PHE A 139 -4.65 -0.06 32.95
CA PHE A 139 -3.31 0.46 32.67
C PHE A 139 -2.90 1.56 33.64
N GLU A 140 -3.80 2.51 33.90
CA GLU A 140 -3.54 3.62 34.83
C GLU A 140 -3.42 3.14 36.29
N GLN A 141 -4.16 2.11 36.68
CA GLN A 141 -4.20 1.57 38.05
C GLN A 141 -3.09 0.55 38.36
N GLY A 142 -2.48 -0.05 37.34
CA GLY A 142 -1.68 -1.28 37.45
C GLY A 142 -0.22 -1.19 37.02
N LYS A 143 0.43 -0.02 37.13
CA LYS A 143 1.83 0.16 36.72
C LYS A 143 2.78 -0.78 37.49
N GLY A 144 3.29 -1.83 36.83
CA GLY A 144 4.38 -2.68 37.31
C GLY A 144 4.06 -4.14 37.67
N ASP A 145 2.89 -4.68 37.35
CA ASP A 145 2.55 -6.11 37.56
C ASP A 145 2.53 -6.88 36.22
N ASP A 146 3.47 -7.81 36.03
CA ASP A 146 3.68 -8.50 34.74
C ASP A 146 2.52 -9.42 34.33
N ASP A 147 1.86 -10.07 35.30
CA ASP A 147 0.70 -10.90 35.01
C ASP A 147 -0.46 -10.04 34.49
N ARG A 148 -0.60 -8.82 35.02
CA ARG A 148 -1.60 -7.85 34.53
C ARG A 148 -1.24 -7.35 33.15
N LYS A 149 0.02 -7.01 32.87
CA LYS A 149 0.45 -6.59 31.52
C LYS A 149 0.13 -7.67 30.48
N MET A 150 0.30 -8.95 30.82
CA MET A 150 -0.04 -10.07 29.93
C MET A 150 -1.54 -10.14 29.64
N GLY A 151 -2.38 -10.06 30.68
CA GLY A 151 -3.83 -10.02 30.52
C GLY A 151 -4.29 -8.82 29.68
N MET A 152 -3.71 -7.64 29.93
CA MET A 152 -4.03 -6.41 29.20
C MET A 152 -3.62 -6.49 27.73
N ARG A 153 -2.44 -7.03 27.42
CA ARG A 153 -2.01 -7.27 26.03
C ARG A 153 -3.01 -8.17 25.30
N ASP A 154 -3.45 -9.25 25.93
CA ASP A 154 -4.39 -10.18 25.31
C ASP A 154 -5.78 -9.55 25.12
N SER A 155 -6.24 -8.71 26.05
CA SER A 155 -7.46 -7.91 25.91
C SER A 155 -7.34 -6.86 24.80
N LEU A 156 -6.23 -6.11 24.76
CA LEU A 156 -5.94 -5.13 23.71
C LEU A 156 -5.84 -5.78 22.33
N ARG A 157 -5.25 -6.96 22.24
CA ARG A 157 -5.20 -7.76 21.00
C ARG A 157 -6.61 -8.12 20.53
N LYS A 158 -7.52 -8.51 21.43
CA LYS A 158 -8.93 -8.80 21.07
C LYS A 158 -9.66 -7.54 20.62
N ALA A 159 -9.56 -6.44 21.36
CA ALA A 159 -10.16 -5.16 20.99
C ALA A 159 -9.63 -4.68 19.62
N SER A 160 -8.33 -4.80 19.38
CA SER A 160 -7.69 -4.49 18.10
C SER A 160 -8.24 -5.32 16.94
N LYS A 161 -8.49 -6.62 17.13
CA LYS A 161 -9.13 -7.46 16.10
C LYS A 161 -10.54 -7.01 15.77
N GLU A 162 -11.32 -6.62 16.78
CA GLU A 162 -12.67 -6.13 16.56
C GLU A 162 -12.67 -4.76 15.86
N ILE A 163 -11.74 -3.87 16.19
CA ILE A 163 -11.55 -2.59 15.48
C ILE A 163 -11.26 -2.83 14.00
N ASP A 164 -10.33 -3.74 13.68
CA ASP A 164 -9.99 -4.07 12.29
C ASP A 164 -11.22 -4.63 11.55
N ARG A 165 -12.02 -5.47 12.23
CA ARG A 165 -13.27 -6.01 11.70
C ARG A 165 -14.31 -4.92 11.44
N LEU A 166 -14.50 -4.00 12.38
CA LEU A 166 -15.44 -2.89 12.27
C LEU A 166 -15.04 -1.95 11.13
N GLN A 167 -13.76 -1.62 11.04
CA GLN A 167 -13.22 -0.79 9.96
C GLN A 167 -13.41 -1.45 8.59
N ALA A 168 -13.04 -2.73 8.46
CA ALA A 168 -13.25 -3.46 7.21
C ALA A 168 -14.73 -3.54 6.84
N ALA A 169 -15.61 -3.75 7.82
CA ALA A 169 -17.05 -3.79 7.59
C ALA A 169 -17.64 -2.42 7.20
N SER A 170 -17.07 -1.31 7.68
CA SER A 170 -17.49 0.04 7.31
C SER A 170 -16.99 0.47 5.93
N GLU A 171 -15.79 0.01 5.54
CA GLU A 171 -15.20 0.30 4.22
C GLU A 171 -15.80 -0.56 3.09
N TRP A 172 -16.14 -1.82 3.42
CA TRP A 172 -16.57 -2.81 2.44
C TRP A 172 -17.72 -2.37 1.53
N PRO A 173 -18.81 -1.71 2.00
CA PRO A 173 -19.90 -1.28 1.12
C PRO A 173 -19.44 -0.35 -0.01
N LYS A 174 -18.50 0.57 0.26
CA LYS A 174 -17.95 1.48 -0.75
C LYS A 174 -17.15 0.71 -1.81
N ILE A 175 -16.32 -0.23 -1.36
CA ILE A 175 -15.51 -1.10 -2.24
C ILE A 175 -16.41 -2.03 -3.06
N GLU A 176 -17.46 -2.59 -2.47
CA GLU A 176 -18.41 -3.46 -3.17
C GLU A 176 -19.18 -2.69 -4.25
N GLU A 177 -19.59 -1.46 -3.95
CA GLU A 177 -20.23 -0.56 -4.92
C GLU A 177 -19.28 -0.22 -6.07
N GLU A 178 -18.03 0.15 -5.76
CA GLU A 178 -17.00 0.44 -6.76
C GLU A 178 -16.71 -0.76 -7.65
N LEU A 179 -16.52 -1.96 -7.06
CA LEU A 179 -16.29 -3.21 -7.79
C LEU A 179 -17.41 -3.50 -8.80
N LYS A 180 -18.67 -3.32 -8.39
CA LYS A 180 -19.82 -3.51 -9.29
C LYS A 180 -19.86 -2.43 -10.36
N SER A 181 -19.67 -1.16 -9.98
CA SER A 181 -19.72 -0.05 -10.92
C SER A 181 -18.66 -0.14 -12.00
N VAL A 182 -17.42 -0.46 -11.63
CA VAL A 182 -16.31 -0.63 -12.57
C VAL A 182 -16.57 -1.82 -13.50
N PHE A 183 -17.11 -2.92 -12.99
CA PHE A 183 -17.46 -4.06 -13.83
C PHE A 183 -18.57 -3.72 -14.85
N TYR A 184 -19.60 -2.97 -14.44
CA TYR A 184 -20.65 -2.53 -15.37
C TYR A 184 -20.10 -1.59 -16.45
N GLN A 185 -19.24 -0.65 -16.08
CA GLN A 185 -18.56 0.22 -17.04
C GLN A 185 -17.75 -0.59 -18.05
N LEU A 186 -16.98 -1.58 -17.58
CA LEU A 186 -16.22 -2.47 -18.45
C LEU A 186 -17.10 -3.28 -19.42
N GLU A 187 -18.27 -3.78 -18.96
CA GLU A 187 -19.24 -4.45 -19.85
C GLU A 187 -19.81 -3.49 -20.90
N GLU A 188 -20.08 -2.23 -20.53
CA GLU A 188 -20.58 -1.18 -21.43
C GLU A 188 -19.54 -0.81 -22.50
N THR A 189 -18.30 -0.52 -22.09
CA THR A 189 -17.18 -0.22 -22.99
C THR A 189 -16.94 -1.37 -23.98
N ASN A 190 -16.92 -2.62 -23.51
CA ASN A 190 -16.75 -3.76 -24.41
C ASN A 190 -17.94 -3.94 -25.37
N THR A 191 -19.16 -3.61 -24.94
CA THR A 191 -20.34 -3.63 -25.82
C THR A 191 -20.25 -2.56 -26.90
N GLN A 192 -19.76 -1.36 -26.55
CA GLN A 192 -19.57 -0.26 -27.47
C GLN A 192 -18.53 -0.57 -28.55
N PHE A 193 -17.37 -1.08 -28.15
CA PHE A 193 -16.24 -1.30 -29.07
C PHE A 193 -16.15 -2.74 -29.64
N LYS A 194 -16.93 -3.67 -29.11
CA LYS A 194 -17.01 -5.08 -29.56
C LYS A 194 -15.65 -5.77 -29.59
N ASN A 195 -14.90 -5.70 -28.48
CA ASN A 195 -13.60 -6.33 -28.39
C ASN A 195 -13.72 -7.84 -28.08
N ASP A 196 -13.59 -8.66 -29.12
CA ASP A 196 -13.72 -10.12 -29.01
C ASP A 196 -12.65 -10.74 -28.10
N LYS A 197 -11.47 -10.11 -28.01
CA LYS A 197 -10.36 -10.60 -27.18
C LYS A 197 -10.60 -10.35 -25.68
N ALA A 198 -11.25 -9.23 -25.34
CA ALA A 198 -11.58 -8.89 -23.95
C ALA A 198 -12.76 -9.71 -23.38
N THR A 199 -13.68 -10.15 -24.23
CA THR A 199 -14.89 -10.91 -23.85
C THR A 199 -14.64 -12.13 -22.91
N PRO A 200 -13.66 -13.02 -23.18
CA PRO A 200 -13.35 -14.12 -22.25
C PRO A 200 -12.81 -13.64 -20.89
N ILE A 201 -12.02 -12.55 -20.87
CA ILE A 201 -11.45 -11.98 -19.65
C ILE A 201 -12.55 -11.39 -18.76
N ILE A 202 -13.47 -10.61 -19.36
CA ILE A 202 -14.64 -10.05 -18.68
C ILE A 202 -15.51 -11.17 -18.08
N SER A 203 -15.70 -12.27 -18.83
CA SER A 203 -16.43 -13.44 -18.34
C SER A 203 -15.75 -14.09 -17.12
N GLN A 204 -14.42 -14.13 -17.11
CA GLN A 204 -13.64 -14.64 -15.97
C GLN A 204 -13.80 -13.72 -14.75
N TYR A 205 -13.76 -12.40 -14.92
CA TYR A 205 -13.99 -11.45 -13.82
C TYR A 205 -15.40 -11.60 -13.24
N LYS A 206 -16.41 -11.71 -14.10
CA LYS A 206 -17.80 -11.96 -13.69
C LYS A 206 -17.95 -13.20 -12.82
N ALA A 207 -17.22 -14.27 -13.16
CA ALA A 207 -17.22 -15.51 -12.39
C ALA A 207 -16.50 -15.40 -11.04
N GLN A 208 -15.50 -14.51 -10.92
CA GLN A 208 -14.74 -14.30 -9.68
C GLN A 208 -15.47 -13.39 -8.68
N MET A 209 -16.21 -12.39 -9.16
CA MET A 209 -16.88 -11.39 -8.31
C MET A 209 -17.72 -11.98 -7.18
N PRO A 210 -18.56 -13.02 -7.37
CA PRO A 210 -19.37 -13.56 -6.26
C PRO A 210 -18.52 -14.09 -5.10
N LYS A 211 -17.36 -14.68 -5.40
CA LYS A 211 -16.43 -15.17 -4.36
C LYS A 211 -15.78 -13.99 -3.64
N VAL A 212 -15.30 -13.00 -4.37
CA VAL A 212 -14.70 -11.77 -3.79
C VAL A 212 -15.70 -11.05 -2.89
N ILE A 213 -16.95 -10.92 -3.34
CA ILE A 213 -18.02 -10.28 -2.56
C ILE A 213 -18.36 -11.06 -1.30
N LYS A 214 -18.37 -12.40 -1.38
CA LYS A 214 -18.62 -13.26 -0.23
C LYS A 214 -17.48 -13.21 0.79
N ASP A 215 -16.25 -13.25 0.32
CA ASP A 215 -15.05 -13.33 1.17
C ASP A 215 -14.70 -11.98 1.80
N LYS A 216 -15.21 -10.87 1.25
CA LYS A 216 -14.98 -9.48 1.71
C LYS A 216 -13.51 -9.10 1.88
N ASN A 217 -12.65 -9.69 1.07
CA ASN A 217 -11.23 -9.40 1.10
C ASN A 217 -10.97 -8.09 0.33
N VAL A 218 -10.73 -7.01 1.06
CA VAL A 218 -10.47 -5.66 0.53
C VAL A 218 -9.34 -5.65 -0.50
N LYS A 219 -8.22 -6.32 -0.21
CA LYS A 219 -7.06 -6.33 -1.10
C LYS A 219 -7.39 -7.02 -2.43
N VAL A 220 -8.03 -8.19 -2.37
CA VAL A 220 -8.43 -8.93 -3.57
C VAL A 220 -9.48 -8.16 -4.39
N ALA A 221 -10.40 -7.46 -3.72
CA ALA A 221 -11.37 -6.61 -4.40
C ALA A 221 -10.71 -5.43 -5.12
N GLN A 222 -9.75 -4.77 -4.47
CA GLN A 222 -9.00 -3.67 -5.07
C GLN A 222 -8.18 -4.11 -6.28
N ASP A 223 -7.46 -5.24 -6.15
CA ASP A 223 -6.66 -5.78 -7.26
C ASP A 223 -7.54 -6.13 -8.47
N LEU A 224 -8.76 -6.64 -8.22
CA LEU A 224 -9.73 -6.93 -9.28
C LEU A 224 -10.31 -5.65 -9.91
N ILE A 225 -10.60 -4.62 -9.11
CA ILE A 225 -11.02 -3.29 -9.59
C ILE A 225 -9.94 -2.71 -10.52
N ASP A 226 -8.68 -2.73 -10.10
CA ASP A 226 -7.57 -2.14 -10.85
C ASP A 226 -7.36 -2.90 -12.17
N ALA A 227 -7.45 -4.23 -12.15
CA ALA A 227 -7.38 -5.06 -13.35
C ALA A 227 -8.54 -4.77 -14.33
N MET A 228 -9.77 -4.61 -13.82
CA MET A 228 -10.92 -4.24 -14.65
C MET A 228 -10.76 -2.85 -15.27
N ARG A 229 -10.28 -1.85 -14.51
CA ARG A 229 -10.01 -0.50 -15.02
C ARG A 229 -8.95 -0.48 -16.09
N LEU A 230 -7.88 -1.26 -15.91
CA LEU A 230 -6.81 -1.37 -16.89
C LEU A 230 -7.33 -2.00 -18.19
N LEU A 231 -8.15 -3.03 -18.09
CA LEU A 231 -8.80 -3.65 -19.26
C LEU A 231 -9.80 -2.69 -19.93
N ASP A 232 -10.61 -1.96 -19.16
CA ASP A 232 -11.56 -0.96 -19.66
C ASP A 232 -10.86 0.11 -20.49
N TYR A 233 -9.76 0.65 -19.94
CA TYR A 233 -8.89 1.60 -20.64
C TYR A 233 -8.34 1.00 -21.94
N ALA A 234 -7.79 -0.22 -21.91
CA ALA A 234 -7.22 -0.87 -23.08
C ALA A 234 -8.25 -1.07 -24.21
N ILE A 235 -9.48 -1.48 -23.87
CA ILE A 235 -10.57 -1.63 -24.84
C ILE A 235 -10.94 -0.27 -25.46
N ALA A 236 -11.11 0.75 -24.63
CA ALA A 236 -11.46 2.10 -25.10
C ALA A 236 -10.36 2.68 -25.99
N ASP A 237 -9.10 2.49 -25.60
CA ASP A 237 -7.91 2.97 -26.28
C ASP A 237 -7.67 2.24 -27.63
N GLU A 238 -7.95 0.93 -27.73
CA GLU A 238 -7.98 0.23 -29.02
C GLU A 238 -9.15 0.72 -29.89
N GLY A 239 -10.35 0.78 -29.32
CA GLY A 239 -11.58 1.10 -30.04
C GLY A 239 -11.68 2.53 -30.56
N LEU A 240 -11.05 3.49 -29.88
CA LEU A 240 -10.96 4.89 -30.29
C LEU A 240 -9.84 5.15 -31.31
N GLY A 241 -8.95 4.18 -31.56
CA GLY A 241 -7.79 4.37 -32.42
C GLY A 241 -6.93 5.55 -31.95
N ALA A 242 -6.68 6.52 -32.84
CA ALA A 242 -5.84 7.68 -32.53
C ALA A 242 -6.58 8.84 -31.81
N GLN A 243 -7.87 8.70 -31.52
CA GLN A 243 -8.69 9.82 -31.04
C GLN A 243 -8.27 10.31 -29.64
N MET A 244 -7.75 9.43 -28.79
CA MET A 244 -7.21 9.81 -27.48
C MET A 244 -6.01 10.73 -27.64
N GLU A 245 -5.07 10.38 -28.53
CA GLU A 245 -3.89 11.19 -28.81
C GLU A 245 -4.27 12.54 -29.43
N ILE A 246 -5.21 12.57 -30.37
CA ILE A 246 -5.71 13.82 -30.96
C ILE A 246 -6.28 14.73 -29.88
N THR A 247 -7.08 14.18 -28.96
CA THR A 247 -7.68 14.94 -27.85
C THR A 247 -6.61 15.52 -26.93
N GLN A 248 -5.58 14.74 -26.60
CA GLN A 248 -4.46 15.21 -25.79
C GLN A 248 -3.66 16.32 -26.48
N LEU A 249 -3.39 16.18 -27.78
CA LEU A 249 -2.70 17.22 -28.55
C LEU A 249 -3.51 18.53 -28.60
N ASN A 250 -4.82 18.44 -28.80
CA ASN A 250 -5.69 19.62 -28.77
C ASN A 250 -5.69 20.30 -27.40
N HIS A 251 -5.79 19.51 -26.32
CA HIS A 251 -5.74 20.02 -24.96
C HIS A 251 -4.40 20.73 -24.65
N LEU A 252 -3.27 20.11 -25.01
CA LEU A 252 -1.94 20.71 -24.85
C LEU A 252 -1.78 22.00 -25.67
N ASN A 253 -2.48 22.12 -26.80
CA ASN A 253 -2.50 23.34 -27.61
C ASN A 253 -3.39 24.44 -27.01
N GLU A 254 -4.55 24.08 -26.47
CA GLU A 254 -5.45 25.01 -25.78
C GLU A 254 -4.79 25.59 -24.52
N GLU A 255 -4.08 24.76 -23.75
CA GLU A 255 -3.41 25.16 -22.51
C GLU A 255 -1.94 25.59 -22.70
N PHE A 256 -1.47 25.69 -23.94
CA PHE A 256 -0.05 25.89 -24.24
C PHE A 256 0.57 27.11 -23.54
N ASP A 257 -0.20 28.19 -23.38
CA ASP A 257 0.26 29.45 -22.80
C ASP A 257 0.33 29.42 -21.28
N ILE A 258 -0.40 28.53 -20.61
CA ILE A 258 -0.42 28.41 -19.14
C ILE A 258 0.54 27.33 -18.64
N LEU A 259 0.85 26.33 -19.46
CA LEU A 259 1.76 25.23 -19.13
C LEU A 259 3.23 25.71 -19.00
N GLN A 260 3.93 25.17 -17.99
CA GLN A 260 5.29 25.58 -17.62
C GLN A 260 6.38 24.80 -18.38
N TRP A 261 6.49 25.02 -19.68
CA TRP A 261 7.46 24.33 -20.52
C TRP A 261 8.91 24.65 -20.16
N SER A 262 9.72 23.61 -19.97
CA SER A 262 11.18 23.72 -19.82
C SER A 262 11.88 24.30 -21.06
N ASP A 263 11.36 24.00 -22.26
CA ASP A 263 11.76 24.62 -23.52
C ASP A 263 10.50 24.87 -24.37
N ARG A 264 10.00 26.11 -24.29
CA ARG A 264 8.75 26.52 -24.96
C ARG A 264 8.86 26.51 -26.48
N GLY A 265 10.04 26.84 -27.04
CA GLY A 265 10.25 26.82 -28.50
C GLY A 265 10.23 25.39 -29.04
N LYS A 266 10.94 24.48 -28.36
CA LYS A 266 10.92 23.05 -28.69
C LYS A 266 9.53 22.45 -28.51
N ALA A 267 8.83 22.76 -27.42
CA ALA A 267 7.47 22.29 -27.16
C ALA A 267 6.51 22.70 -28.28
N ARG A 268 6.55 23.97 -28.71
CA ARG A 268 5.71 24.45 -29.81
C ARG A 268 5.96 23.68 -31.11
N ASN A 269 7.23 23.48 -31.47
CA ASN A 269 7.60 22.74 -32.69
C ASN A 269 7.10 21.27 -32.66
N ILE A 270 7.24 20.59 -31.52
CA ILE A 270 6.79 19.19 -31.36
C ILE A 270 5.26 19.12 -31.42
N LEU A 271 4.58 20.06 -30.77
CA LEU A 271 3.12 20.13 -30.73
C LEU A 271 2.55 20.42 -32.13
N ASP A 272 3.09 21.40 -32.86
CA ASP A 272 2.65 21.73 -34.22
C ASP A 272 2.83 20.52 -35.16
N ARG A 273 3.94 19.77 -35.03
CA ARG A 273 4.14 18.51 -35.76
C ARG A 273 3.07 17.47 -35.41
N GLY A 274 2.76 17.31 -34.12
CA GLY A 274 1.72 16.40 -33.65
C GLY A 274 0.35 16.74 -34.20
N LEU A 275 -0.05 18.02 -34.13
CA LEU A 275 -1.32 18.52 -34.64
C LEU A 275 -1.43 18.34 -36.17
N GLN A 276 -0.34 18.55 -36.91
CA GLN A 276 -0.33 18.29 -38.35
C GLN A 276 -0.55 16.80 -38.66
N MET A 277 0.17 15.90 -37.96
CA MET A 277 -0.01 14.46 -38.14
C MET A 277 -1.42 14.00 -37.75
N ALA A 278 -2.01 14.61 -36.72
CA ALA A 278 -3.38 14.37 -36.29
C ALA A 278 -4.42 14.81 -37.34
N ALA A 279 -4.15 15.89 -38.09
CA ALA A 279 -5.06 16.44 -39.09
C ALA A 279 -5.02 15.68 -40.43
N ASP A 280 -3.85 15.17 -40.83
CA ASP A 280 -3.66 14.55 -42.16
C ASP A 280 -4.05 13.05 -42.17
N ASN A 281 -3.38 12.24 -41.34
CA ASN A 281 -3.63 10.80 -41.24
C ASN A 281 -3.22 10.32 -39.84
N PRO A 282 -4.13 10.40 -38.85
CA PRO A 282 -3.78 10.12 -37.47
C PRO A 282 -3.51 8.63 -37.26
N VAL A 283 -2.27 8.32 -36.87
CA VAL A 283 -1.83 6.97 -36.51
C VAL A 283 -1.38 6.98 -35.05
N LYS A 284 -2.09 6.20 -34.22
CA LYS A 284 -1.88 6.14 -32.76
C LYS A 284 -0.41 5.91 -32.40
N GLU A 285 0.22 4.92 -33.03
CA GLU A 285 1.61 4.52 -32.80
C GLU A 285 2.61 5.63 -33.16
N GLN A 286 2.21 6.58 -34.00
CA GLN A 286 3.04 7.72 -34.40
C GLN A 286 2.79 8.95 -33.52
N LEU A 287 1.57 9.13 -33.02
CA LEU A 287 1.21 10.27 -32.16
C LEU A 287 1.66 10.07 -30.71
N ARG A 288 1.63 8.84 -30.18
CA ARG A 288 2.05 8.53 -28.81
C ARG A 288 3.49 8.97 -28.47
N PRO A 289 4.51 8.71 -29.31
CA PRO A 289 5.85 9.21 -29.06
C PRO A 289 5.92 10.74 -29.00
N ILE A 290 5.13 11.45 -29.81
CA ILE A 290 5.09 12.92 -29.83
C ILE A 290 4.54 13.45 -28.51
N ILE A 291 3.44 12.88 -28.03
CA ILE A 291 2.84 13.24 -26.74
C ILE A 291 3.82 12.96 -25.60
N SER A 292 4.49 11.80 -25.61
CA SER A 292 5.52 11.48 -24.62
C SER A 292 6.67 12.50 -24.62
N GLU A 293 7.12 12.95 -25.79
CA GLU A 293 8.12 14.02 -25.91
C GLU A 293 7.63 15.36 -25.33
N LEU A 294 6.34 15.71 -25.52
CA LEU A 294 5.75 16.92 -24.94
C LEU A 294 5.70 16.86 -23.41
N TYR A 295 5.24 15.75 -22.83
CA TYR A 295 5.19 15.60 -21.37
C TYR A 295 6.57 15.66 -20.72
N LYS A 296 7.63 15.18 -21.39
CA LYS A 296 9.01 15.32 -20.89
C LYS A 296 9.45 16.78 -20.73
N LEU A 297 8.83 17.69 -21.47
CA LEU A 297 9.12 19.12 -21.39
C LEU A 297 8.32 19.83 -20.28
N LEU A 298 7.34 19.18 -19.67
CA LEU A 298 6.60 19.69 -18.51
C LEU A 298 7.32 19.37 -17.19
N PRO A 299 7.06 20.16 -16.12
CA PRO A 299 7.50 19.86 -14.77
C PRO A 299 6.93 18.52 -14.29
N GLU A 300 7.61 17.87 -13.36
CA GLU A 300 7.21 16.56 -12.86
C GLU A 300 5.80 16.54 -12.25
N ALA A 301 5.40 17.62 -11.57
CA ALA A 301 4.06 17.78 -11.02
C ALA A 301 2.94 17.79 -12.10
N ASP A 302 3.27 18.16 -13.33
CA ASP A 302 2.33 18.27 -14.46
C ASP A 302 2.38 17.04 -15.38
N ARG A 303 3.27 16.07 -15.13
CA ARG A 303 3.38 14.83 -15.89
C ARG A 303 2.36 13.80 -15.41
N LYS A 304 1.12 13.90 -15.89
CA LYS A 304 0.18 12.77 -15.81
C LYS A 304 0.51 11.76 -16.91
N ILE A 305 1.53 10.94 -16.71
CA ILE A 305 1.77 9.78 -17.59
C ILE A 305 0.76 8.70 -17.18
N PRO A 306 -0.06 8.14 -18.09
CA PRO A 306 -0.83 6.94 -17.79
C PRO A 306 0.15 5.81 -17.45
N SER A 307 0.12 5.35 -16.21
CA SER A 307 0.87 4.18 -15.77
C SER A 307 0.22 2.92 -16.35
N GLY A 308 0.79 2.37 -17.42
CA GLY A 308 0.33 1.15 -18.09
C GLY A 308 -0.89 1.39 -18.98
N ASP A 309 -0.81 1.02 -20.26
CA ASP A 309 -1.94 1.14 -21.18
C ASP A 309 -2.79 -0.15 -21.28
N GLY A 310 -2.39 -1.21 -20.54
CA GLY A 310 -3.13 -2.47 -20.46
C GLY A 310 -3.16 -3.25 -21.76
N SER A 311 -2.39 -2.83 -22.78
CA SER A 311 -2.39 -3.45 -24.10
C SER A 311 -1.97 -4.93 -24.04
N GLU A 312 -1.10 -5.29 -23.09
CA GLU A 312 -0.71 -6.68 -22.82
C GLU A 312 -1.88 -7.60 -22.42
N LEU A 313 -2.98 -7.05 -21.90
CA LEU A 313 -4.14 -7.83 -21.47
C LEU A 313 -4.99 -8.28 -22.66
N ILE A 314 -4.96 -7.53 -23.76
CA ILE A 314 -5.79 -7.78 -24.94
C ILE A 314 -4.98 -8.24 -26.16
N GLY A 315 -3.66 -8.38 -26.07
CA GLY A 315 -2.81 -9.10 -27.02
C GLY A 315 -2.58 -8.38 -28.34
#